data_AF-A0AAU0XSS5-F1
#
_entry.id   AF-A0AAU0XSS5-F1
#
_cell.length_a   1.000
_cell.length_b   1.000
_cell.length_c   1.000
_cell.angle_alpha   90.00
_cell.angle_beta   90.00
_cell.angle_gamma   90.00
#
_symmetry.space_group_name_H-M   'P 1'
#
loop_
_entity.id
_entity.type
_entity.pdbx_description
1 polymer ?
#
loop_
_entity_poly.entity_id
_entity_poly.type
_entity_poly.pdbx_seq_one_letter_code
_entity_poly.pdbx_strand_id
1 'polypeptide(L)'
;MAGEDRSRASGPGLSSTGSSAMTRTARGRLDQPKDLRPRLLPEYDPEAFGRFSERIARFLGTGRFIVWMTLIIIVWVLWNIFAPVNLRFDEYPFIFLTLMLSLQASYAAPLILLAQNRQDDRDRVTHEQDRKQNERSIADTEYLTREIASLRMGLGEVATRDWIRSELQDMVKDMDDRRALFPAESDEDR
;
A
#
# COMPACT_ATOMS: atom_id res chain seq x y z
N MET A 1 -53.96 36.03 52.91
CA MET A 1 -52.71 35.51 53.49
C MET A 1 -52.23 34.39 52.58
N ALA A 2 -50.94 34.36 52.26
CA ALA A 2 -50.33 33.77 51.06
C ALA A 2 -50.16 32.23 51.02
N GLY A 3 -49.74 31.72 49.85
CA GLY A 3 -49.12 30.39 49.61
C GLY A 3 -49.91 29.51 48.63
N GLU A 4 -49.58 29.45 47.33
CA GLU A 4 -48.69 28.44 46.66
C GLU A 4 -49.13 26.97 46.88
N ASP A 5 -49.47 26.22 45.82
CA ASP A 5 -48.50 25.39 45.07
C ASP A 5 -49.15 24.55 43.94
N ARG A 6 -48.48 24.60 42.78
CA ARG A 6 -48.24 23.59 41.71
C ARG A 6 -49.25 22.49 41.30
N SER A 7 -49.32 22.38 39.95
CA SER A 7 -49.09 21.17 39.12
C SER A 7 -50.25 20.55 38.33
N ARG A 8 -50.19 20.87 37.02
CA ARG A 8 -50.24 19.97 35.84
C ARG A 8 -51.55 19.25 35.45
N ALA A 9 -52.16 19.85 34.43
CA ALA A 9 -52.74 19.29 33.19
C ALA A 9 -52.56 17.78 32.89
N SER A 10 -53.64 17.15 32.41
CA SER A 10 -53.79 16.76 31.00
C SER A 10 -55.17 16.15 30.73
N GLY A 11 -55.78 16.56 29.61
CA GLY A 11 -57.14 16.24 29.18
C GLY A 11 -57.32 14.87 28.50
N PRO A 12 -58.58 14.52 28.14
CA PRO A 12 -59.04 13.15 27.92
C PRO A 12 -59.12 12.78 26.43
N GLY A 13 -59.15 11.48 26.10
CA GLY A 13 -59.38 11.05 24.72
C GLY A 13 -59.45 9.53 24.51
N LEU A 14 -60.60 9.10 24.01
CA LEU A 14 -61.11 7.76 23.72
C LEU A 14 -60.23 6.77 22.93
N SER A 15 -60.61 5.50 23.17
CA SER A 15 -60.38 4.25 22.43
C SER A 15 -60.56 4.27 20.90
N SER A 16 -59.78 3.44 20.19
CA SER A 16 -60.26 2.65 19.04
C SER A 16 -59.32 1.50 18.67
N THR A 17 -59.89 0.31 18.63
CA THR A 17 -59.40 -0.96 18.08
C THR A 17 -59.09 -0.86 16.57
N GLY A 18 -58.10 -1.63 16.08
CA GLY A 18 -58.14 -2.14 14.71
C GLY A 18 -56.81 -2.45 14.03
N SER A 19 -56.75 -3.65 13.45
CA SER A 19 -56.02 -4.06 12.25
C SER A 19 -54.59 -4.62 12.35
N SER A 20 -54.55 -5.95 12.19
CA SER A 20 -53.66 -6.71 11.31
C SER A 20 -52.16 -6.43 11.42
N ALA A 21 -51.50 -7.30 12.18
CA ALA A 21 -50.07 -7.57 12.04
C ALA A 21 -49.78 -8.09 10.63
N MET A 22 -49.55 -7.15 9.71
CA MET A 22 -49.08 -7.42 8.37
C MET A 22 -47.67 -8.00 8.48
N THR A 23 -47.51 -9.26 8.06
CA THR A 23 -46.23 -9.93 7.79
C THR A 23 -45.34 -8.98 7.00
N ARG A 24 -44.35 -8.40 7.69
CA ARG A 24 -43.37 -7.50 7.10
C ARG A 24 -42.39 -8.37 6.32
N THR A 25 -42.73 -8.66 5.07
CA THR A 25 -41.82 -9.29 4.10
C THR A 25 -40.54 -8.45 4.08
N ALA A 26 -39.45 -9.03 4.59
CA ALA A 26 -38.13 -8.44 4.51
C ALA A 26 -37.82 -8.19 3.03
N ARG A 27 -37.92 -6.94 2.60
CA ARG A 27 -37.41 -6.52 1.30
C ARG A 27 -35.89 -6.75 1.36
N GLY A 28 -35.44 -7.84 0.75
CA GLY A 28 -34.03 -8.05 0.48
C GLY A 28 -33.51 -6.83 -0.25
N ARG A 29 -32.50 -6.18 0.34
CA ARG A 29 -31.79 -5.06 -0.26
C ARG A 29 -31.24 -5.53 -1.61
N LEU A 30 -31.71 -4.90 -2.68
CA LEU A 30 -31.31 -5.17 -4.08
C LEU A 30 -29.92 -4.62 -4.42
N ASP A 31 -29.20 -4.09 -3.43
CA ASP A 31 -27.93 -3.39 -3.58
C ASP A 31 -26.70 -4.31 -3.38
N GLN A 32 -26.93 -5.60 -3.16
CA GLN A 32 -25.85 -6.56 -2.99
C GLN A 32 -25.77 -7.39 -4.28
N PRO A 33 -24.71 -7.22 -5.10
CA PRO A 33 -24.53 -8.05 -6.27
C PRO A 33 -24.46 -9.51 -5.80
N LYS A 34 -25.45 -10.28 -6.23
CA LYS A 34 -25.60 -11.68 -5.91
C LYS A 34 -24.62 -12.45 -6.79
N ASP A 35 -23.40 -12.66 -6.31
CA ASP A 35 -22.44 -13.56 -6.96
C ASP A 35 -22.88 -15.01 -6.77
N LEU A 36 -23.89 -15.42 -7.56
CA LEU A 36 -24.26 -16.81 -7.76
C LEU A 36 -23.62 -17.32 -9.05
N ARG A 37 -22.31 -17.56 -9.00
CA ARG A 37 -21.68 -18.49 -9.93
C ARG A 37 -21.21 -19.70 -9.13
N PRO A 38 -21.84 -20.87 -9.25
CA PRO A 38 -21.24 -22.09 -8.74
C PRO A 38 -19.97 -22.34 -9.56
N ARG A 39 -18.81 -21.93 -9.02
CA ARG A 39 -17.51 -22.23 -9.61
C ARG A 39 -17.24 -23.72 -9.38
N LEU A 40 -17.53 -24.51 -10.42
CA LEU A 40 -17.08 -25.90 -10.59
C LEU A 40 -15.58 -25.98 -11.00
N LEU A 41 -14.79 -24.97 -10.64
CA LEU A 41 -13.34 -25.02 -10.87
C LEU A 41 -12.71 -25.57 -9.59
N PRO A 42 -11.81 -26.57 -9.69
CA PRO A 42 -10.98 -26.97 -8.56
C PRO A 42 -10.36 -25.71 -7.97
N GLU A 43 -10.61 -25.45 -6.69
CA GLU A 43 -10.04 -24.33 -5.95
C GLU A 43 -8.53 -24.55 -5.89
N TYR A 44 -7.84 -24.03 -6.89
CA TYR A 44 -6.39 -24.03 -6.93
C TYR A 44 -5.92 -23.06 -5.85
N ASP A 45 -5.53 -23.58 -4.69
CA ASP A 45 -5.08 -22.80 -3.55
C ASP A 45 -3.83 -21.97 -3.93
N PRO A 46 -4.00 -20.67 -4.21
CA PRO A 46 -2.93 -19.82 -4.72
C PRO A 46 -1.86 -19.57 -3.65
N GLU A 47 -2.17 -19.80 -2.38
CA GLU A 47 -1.26 -19.61 -1.24
C GLU A 47 -0.28 -20.77 -1.10
N ALA A 48 -0.74 -22.00 -1.33
CA ALA A 48 0.10 -23.20 -1.36
C ALA A 48 1.13 -23.12 -2.50
N PHE A 49 0.68 -22.74 -3.70
CA PHE A 49 1.56 -22.53 -4.85
C PHE A 49 2.46 -21.31 -4.66
N GLY A 50 1.96 -20.26 -4.01
CA GLY A 50 2.71 -19.08 -3.58
C GLY A 50 4.00 -19.43 -2.84
N ARG A 51 3.85 -20.18 -1.75
CA ARG A 51 4.94 -20.66 -0.90
C ARG A 51 5.88 -21.64 -1.62
N PHE A 52 5.32 -22.51 -2.47
CA PHE A 52 6.11 -23.45 -3.26
C PHE A 52 7.00 -22.73 -4.28
N SER A 53 6.46 -21.76 -5.03
CA SER A 53 7.27 -21.00 -5.99
C SER A 53 8.33 -20.13 -5.31
N GLU A 54 8.05 -19.57 -4.14
CA GLU A 54 9.06 -18.79 -3.39
C GLU A 54 10.24 -19.67 -2.93
N ARG A 55 9.96 -20.92 -2.57
CA ARG A 55 10.99 -21.92 -2.26
C ARG A 55 11.79 -22.31 -3.50
N ILE A 56 11.12 -22.52 -4.63
CA ILE A 56 11.74 -22.80 -5.93
C ILE A 56 12.60 -21.63 -6.40
N ALA A 57 12.11 -20.39 -6.33
CA ALA A 57 12.84 -19.19 -6.74
C ALA A 57 14.14 -19.01 -5.96
N ARG A 58 14.10 -19.18 -4.63
CA ARG A 58 15.31 -19.18 -3.79
C ARG A 58 16.26 -20.33 -4.12
N PHE A 59 15.72 -21.48 -4.54
CA PHE A 59 16.51 -22.66 -4.90
C PHE A 59 17.19 -22.52 -6.26
N LEU A 60 16.48 -22.02 -7.28
CA LEU A 60 17.00 -21.79 -8.64
C LEU A 60 17.94 -20.58 -8.72
N GLY A 61 17.71 -19.53 -7.92
CA GLY A 61 18.56 -18.34 -7.90
C GLY A 61 19.91 -18.56 -7.20
N THR A 62 20.06 -19.65 -6.46
CA THR A 62 21.33 -19.99 -5.78
C THR A 62 22.13 -20.97 -6.62
N GLY A 63 23.42 -20.70 -6.87
CA GLY A 63 24.32 -21.61 -7.62
C GLY A 63 24.43 -23.05 -7.08
N ARG A 64 23.84 -23.33 -5.90
CA ARG A 64 23.67 -24.67 -5.31
C ARG A 64 22.88 -25.65 -6.19
N PHE A 65 21.93 -25.19 -7.02
CA PHE A 65 21.21 -26.09 -7.92
C PHE A 65 22.15 -26.75 -8.93
N ILE A 66 23.00 -25.94 -9.56
CA ILE A 66 23.98 -26.43 -10.56
C ILE A 66 24.95 -27.40 -9.91
N VAL A 67 25.46 -27.09 -8.71
CA VAL A 67 26.37 -27.96 -7.96
C VAL A 67 25.74 -29.33 -7.68
N TRP A 68 24.49 -29.37 -7.20
CA TRP A 68 23.79 -30.64 -6.95
C TRP A 68 23.52 -31.43 -8.23
N MET A 69 23.09 -30.76 -9.31
CA MET A 69 22.86 -31.41 -10.61
C MET A 69 24.15 -32.04 -11.16
N THR A 70 25.26 -31.31 -11.11
CA THR A 70 26.57 -31.82 -11.53
C THR A 70 27.01 -32.99 -10.66
N LEU A 71 26.81 -32.94 -9.34
CA LEU A 71 27.13 -34.03 -8.43
C LEU A 71 26.37 -35.32 -8.80
N ILE A 72 25.06 -35.22 -9.04
CA ILE A 72 24.23 -36.38 -9.42
C ILE A 72 24.72 -37.00 -10.73
N ILE A 73 25.02 -36.17 -11.74
CA ILE A 73 25.57 -36.64 -13.02
C ILE A 73 26.90 -37.36 -12.81
N ILE A 74 27.81 -36.76 -12.02
CA ILE A 74 29.11 -37.36 -11.71
C ILE A 74 28.91 -38.72 -11.01
N VAL A 75 28.08 -38.77 -9.97
CA VAL A 75 27.80 -40.01 -9.24
C VAL A 75 27.23 -41.09 -10.17
N TRP A 76 26.32 -40.74 -11.07
CA TRP A 76 25.74 -41.67 -12.05
C TRP A 76 26.79 -42.22 -13.02
N VAL A 77 27.64 -41.34 -13.55
CA VAL A 77 28.72 -41.71 -14.46
C VAL A 77 29.74 -42.60 -13.74
N LEU A 78 30.18 -42.21 -12.54
CA LEU A 78 31.10 -43.02 -11.73
C LEU A 78 30.49 -44.39 -11.40
N TRP A 79 29.21 -44.44 -11.02
CA TRP A 79 28.52 -45.70 -10.77
C TRP A 79 28.57 -46.60 -12.00
N ASN A 80 28.23 -46.11 -13.19
CA ASN A 80 28.23 -46.94 -14.40
C ASN A 80 29.64 -47.32 -14.88
N ILE A 81 30.68 -46.52 -14.60
CA ILE A 81 32.07 -46.86 -14.94
C ILE A 81 32.62 -47.93 -13.99
N PHE A 82 32.45 -47.74 -12.68
CA PHE A 82 33.02 -48.63 -11.65
C PHE A 82 32.14 -49.85 -11.34
N ALA A 83 30.88 -49.86 -11.78
CA ALA A 83 30.02 -51.02 -11.62
C ALA A 83 30.55 -52.24 -12.42
N PRO A 84 30.50 -53.44 -11.82
CA PRO A 84 30.73 -54.71 -12.52
C PRO A 84 29.80 -54.85 -13.74
N VAL A 85 30.25 -55.51 -14.81
CA VAL A 85 29.54 -55.62 -16.10
C VAL A 85 28.09 -56.15 -15.96
N ASN A 86 27.84 -56.97 -14.95
CA ASN A 86 26.53 -57.52 -14.60
C ASN A 86 25.58 -56.56 -13.86
N LEU A 87 26.06 -55.39 -13.42
CA LEU A 87 25.32 -54.34 -12.71
C LEU A 87 25.35 -52.99 -13.43
N ARG A 88 25.96 -52.92 -14.63
CA ARG A 88 25.95 -51.74 -15.49
C ARG A 88 24.55 -51.54 -16.05
N PHE A 89 23.81 -50.60 -15.48
CA PHE A 89 22.48 -50.23 -15.96
C PHE A 89 22.54 -49.35 -17.23
N ASP A 90 23.64 -48.60 -17.42
CA ASP A 90 23.79 -47.61 -18.50
C ASP A 90 25.24 -47.57 -19.02
N GLU A 91 25.58 -48.46 -19.95
CA GLU A 91 26.91 -48.54 -20.57
C GLU A 91 27.10 -47.42 -21.63
N TYR A 92 28.36 -47.08 -21.96
CA TYR A 92 28.66 -46.02 -22.94
C TYR A 92 27.91 -46.28 -24.26
N PRO A 93 27.03 -45.38 -24.74
CA PRO A 93 27.04 -43.92 -24.59
C PRO A 93 26.06 -43.28 -23.56
N PHE A 94 25.68 -43.97 -22.48
CA PHE A 94 24.76 -43.46 -21.44
C PHE A 94 23.38 -43.04 -21.97
N ILE A 95 22.67 -43.98 -22.58
CA ILE A 95 21.37 -43.73 -23.22
C ILE A 95 20.32 -43.30 -22.19
N PHE A 96 20.33 -43.87 -20.98
CA PHE A 96 19.34 -43.56 -19.95
C PHE A 96 19.54 -42.16 -19.40
N LEU A 97 20.79 -41.77 -19.12
CA LEU A 97 21.12 -40.42 -18.70
C LEU A 97 20.68 -39.40 -19.77
N THR A 98 20.94 -39.69 -21.04
CA THR A 98 20.54 -38.82 -22.15
C THR A 98 19.02 -38.69 -22.26
N LEU A 99 18.28 -39.80 -22.18
CA LEU A 99 16.82 -39.80 -22.20
C LEU A 99 16.26 -39.01 -21.01
N MET A 100 16.80 -39.21 -19.81
CA MET A 100 16.38 -38.49 -18.61
C MET A 100 16.62 -36.99 -18.73
N LEU A 101 17.78 -36.55 -19.25
CA LEU A 101 18.07 -35.14 -19.47
C LEU A 101 17.15 -34.51 -20.54
N SER A 102 16.85 -35.25 -21.62
CA SER A 102 15.92 -34.77 -22.65
C SER A 102 14.50 -34.60 -22.09
N LEU A 103 14.03 -35.55 -21.27
CA LEU A 103 12.76 -35.45 -20.58
C LEU A 103 12.75 -34.31 -19.56
N GLN A 104 13.84 -34.12 -18.81
CA GLN A 104 13.99 -33.03 -17.85
C GLN A 104 13.82 -31.67 -18.56
N ALA A 105 14.48 -31.47 -19.70
CA ALA A 105 14.36 -30.24 -20.47
C ALA A 105 12.92 -30.03 -20.99
N SER A 106 12.27 -31.09 -21.48
CA SER A 106 10.91 -31.04 -21.99
C SER A 106 9.88 -30.68 -20.90
N TYR A 107 10.02 -31.21 -19.68
CA TYR A 107 9.13 -30.90 -18.57
C TYR A 107 9.47 -29.57 -17.86
N ALA A 108 10.71 -29.10 -17.96
CA ALA A 108 11.10 -27.80 -17.41
C ALA A 108 10.38 -26.64 -18.13
N ALA A 109 10.23 -26.70 -19.46
CA ALA A 109 9.58 -25.64 -20.25
C ALA A 109 8.16 -25.26 -19.76
N PRO A 110 7.20 -26.19 -19.59
CA PRO A 110 5.86 -25.86 -19.09
C PRO A 110 5.86 -25.42 -17.63
N LEU A 111 6.76 -25.95 -16.79
CA LEU A 111 6.91 -25.51 -15.40
C LEU A 111 7.40 -24.05 -15.31
N ILE A 112 8.36 -23.69 -16.17
CA ILE A 112 8.87 -22.33 -16.29
C ILE A 112 7.77 -21.41 -16.83
N LEU A 113 7.00 -21.83 -17.83
CA LEU A 113 5.87 -21.06 -18.35
C LEU A 113 4.79 -20.81 -17.29
N LEU A 114 4.47 -21.79 -16.44
CA LEU A 114 3.54 -21.60 -15.32
C LEU A 114 4.11 -20.66 -14.24
N ALA A 115 5.42 -20.72 -14.00
CA ALA A 115 6.08 -19.82 -13.06
C ALA A 115 6.11 -18.37 -13.59
N GLN A 116 6.33 -18.19 -14.89
CA GLN A 116 6.39 -16.90 -15.58
C GLN A 116 5.02 -16.22 -15.67
N ASN A 117 3.96 -16.91 -16.09
CA ASN A 117 2.60 -16.33 -16.15
C ASN A 117 2.16 -15.69 -14.82
N ARG A 118 2.60 -16.25 -13.69
CA ARG A 118 2.29 -15.70 -12.35
C ARG A 118 3.23 -14.58 -11.90
N GLN A 119 4.45 -14.52 -12.43
CA GLN A 119 5.31 -13.35 -12.25
C GLN A 119 4.74 -12.18 -13.03
N ASP A 120 4.36 -12.39 -14.30
CA ASP A 120 3.75 -11.38 -15.16
C ASP A 120 2.45 -10.82 -14.58
N ASP A 121 1.58 -11.66 -13.99
CA ASP A 121 0.36 -11.21 -13.32
C ASP A 121 0.65 -10.33 -12.09
N ARG A 122 1.67 -10.65 -11.29
CA ARG A 122 2.08 -9.84 -10.13
C ARG A 122 2.75 -8.54 -10.55
N ASP A 123 3.59 -8.59 -11.58
CA ASP A 123 4.27 -7.43 -12.13
C ASP A 123 3.24 -6.46 -12.72
N ARG A 124 2.21 -6.97 -13.41
CA ARG A 124 1.10 -6.16 -13.91
C ARG A 124 0.35 -5.42 -12.80
N VAL A 125 -0.01 -6.10 -11.71
CA VAL A 125 -0.69 -5.47 -10.57
C VAL A 125 0.19 -4.42 -9.91
N THR A 126 1.48 -4.70 -9.75
CA THR A 126 2.46 -3.77 -9.19
C THR A 126 2.59 -2.53 -10.08
N HIS A 127 2.70 -2.70 -11.40
CA HIS A 127 2.75 -1.59 -12.35
C HIS A 127 1.48 -0.73 -12.35
N GLU A 128 0.30 -1.34 -12.22
CA GLU A 128 -0.96 -0.60 -12.11
C GLU A 128 -1.06 0.20 -10.79
N GLN A 129 -0.53 -0.33 -9.69
CA GLN A 129 -0.45 0.38 -8.41
C GLN A 129 0.55 1.53 -8.44
N ASP A 130 1.75 1.30 -8.96
CA ASP A 130 2.78 2.33 -9.11
C ASP A 130 2.28 3.49 -9.96
N ARG A 131 1.55 3.20 -11.04
CA ARG A 131 0.97 4.23 -11.89
C ARG A 131 -0.03 5.11 -11.12
N LYS A 132 -0.94 4.51 -10.34
CA LYS A 132 -1.88 5.25 -9.48
C LYS A 132 -1.17 6.04 -8.39
N GLN A 133 -0.09 5.50 -7.85
CA GLN A 133 0.67 6.15 -6.80
C GLN A 133 1.46 7.35 -7.34
N ASN A 134 2.02 7.22 -8.55
CA ASN A 134 2.67 8.31 -9.27
C ASN A 134 1.70 9.43 -9.64
N GLU A 135 0.49 9.09 -10.12
CA GLU A 135 -0.57 10.08 -10.39
C GLU A 135 -0.95 10.86 -9.12
N ARG A 136 -1.05 10.18 -7.96
CA ARG A 136 -1.28 10.85 -6.66
C ARG A 136 -0.09 11.72 -6.24
N SER A 137 1.13 11.24 -6.41
CA SER A 137 2.34 11.99 -6.06
C SER A 137 2.49 13.27 -6.88
N ILE A 138 2.10 13.24 -8.16
CA ILE A 138 2.08 14.42 -9.03
C ILE A 138 1.04 15.41 -8.52
N ALA A 139 -0.17 14.95 -8.21
CA ALA A 139 -1.24 15.78 -7.66
C ALA A 139 -0.85 16.43 -6.31
N ASP A 140 -0.22 15.66 -5.41
CA ASP A 140 0.28 16.17 -4.13
C ASP A 140 1.38 17.22 -4.32
N THR A 141 2.27 17.01 -5.30
CA THR A 141 3.33 17.98 -5.63
C THR A 141 2.74 19.27 -6.21
N GLU A 142 1.75 19.17 -7.08
CA GLU A 142 1.02 20.33 -7.61
C GLU A 142 0.28 21.08 -6.51
N TYR A 143 -0.36 20.36 -5.60
CA TYR A 143 -1.04 20.94 -4.44
C TYR A 143 -0.05 21.67 -3.53
N LEU A 144 1.05 21.03 -3.13
CA LEU A 144 2.09 21.65 -2.31
C LEU A 144 2.71 22.86 -2.98
N THR A 145 2.96 22.80 -4.30
CA THR A 145 3.50 23.94 -5.05
C THR A 145 2.53 25.12 -5.03
N ARG A 146 1.22 24.86 -5.17
CA ARG A 146 0.19 25.89 -5.09
C ARG A 146 0.06 26.47 -3.69
N GLU A 147 0.14 25.63 -2.67
CA GLU A 147 0.09 26.04 -1.27
C GLU A 147 1.33 26.86 -0.88
N ILE A 148 2.51 26.49 -1.37
CA ILE A 148 3.74 27.28 -1.18
C ILE A 148 3.64 28.62 -1.92
N ALA A 149 3.05 28.64 -3.12
CA ALA A 149 2.84 29.89 -3.86
C ALA A 149 1.86 30.82 -3.14
N SER A 150 0.75 30.30 -2.60
CA SER A 150 -0.21 31.10 -1.82
C SER A 150 0.40 31.58 -0.50
N LEU A 151 1.16 30.73 0.20
CA LEU A 151 1.86 31.08 1.44
C LEU A 151 2.94 32.13 1.18
N ARG A 152 3.67 32.03 0.06
CA ARG A 152 4.64 33.05 -0.37
C ARG A 152 3.97 34.39 -0.67
N MET A 153 2.79 34.38 -1.30
CA MET A 153 2.04 35.61 -1.55
C MET A 153 1.54 36.24 -0.24
N GLY A 154 0.95 35.44 0.66
CA GLY A 154 0.50 35.90 1.98
C GLY A 154 1.64 36.43 2.86
N LEU A 155 2.80 35.78 2.87
CA LEU A 155 4.00 36.29 3.55
C LEU A 155 4.60 37.52 2.84
N GLY A 156 4.53 37.58 1.52
CA GLY A 156 5.00 38.70 0.72
C GLY A 156 4.21 39.98 0.97
N GLU A 157 2.91 39.88 1.24
CA GLU A 157 2.06 41.01 1.63
C GLU A 157 2.29 41.46 3.08
N VAL A 158 2.68 40.55 3.98
CA VAL A 158 2.78 40.84 5.42
C VAL A 158 4.19 41.24 5.89
N ALA A 159 5.27 40.80 5.23
CA ALA A 159 6.59 40.85 5.88
C ALA A 159 7.61 41.88 5.35
N THR A 160 7.88 42.08 4.06
CA THR A 160 9.33 42.19 3.77
C THR A 160 9.96 43.58 3.68
N ARG A 161 9.23 44.70 3.62
CA ARG A 161 9.95 46.00 3.57
C ARG A 161 9.20 47.20 4.07
N ASP A 162 8.02 47.48 3.53
CA ASP A 162 7.34 48.74 3.83
C ASP A 162 6.70 48.71 5.21
N TRP A 163 6.16 47.56 5.64
CA TRP A 163 5.64 47.38 6.99
C TRP A 163 6.75 47.39 8.06
N ILE A 164 7.82 46.61 7.87
CA ILE A 164 8.97 46.63 8.81
C ILE A 164 9.59 48.02 8.89
N ARG A 165 9.69 48.73 7.76
CA ARG A 165 10.21 50.10 7.71
C ARG A 165 9.29 51.08 8.42
N SER A 166 7.98 51.00 8.20
CA SER A 166 7.02 51.88 8.89
C SER A 166 7.04 51.63 10.38
N GLU A 167 7.06 50.37 10.82
CA GLU A 167 7.08 50.01 12.24
C GLU A 167 8.38 50.48 12.93
N LEU A 168 9.54 50.28 12.28
CA LEU A 168 10.81 50.79 12.78
C LEU A 168 10.83 52.32 12.84
N GLN A 169 10.26 53.02 11.85
CA GLN A 169 10.17 54.48 11.87
C GLN A 169 9.24 54.98 12.96
N ASP A 170 8.10 54.33 13.18
CA ASP A 170 7.15 54.71 14.22
C ASP A 170 7.76 54.50 15.62
N MET A 171 8.46 53.37 15.84
CA MET A 171 9.19 53.13 17.08
C MET A 171 10.32 54.15 17.30
N VAL A 172 11.10 54.49 16.26
CA VAL A 172 12.17 55.51 16.37
C VAL A 172 11.57 56.88 16.71
N LYS A 173 10.44 57.23 16.09
CA LYS A 173 9.76 58.49 16.34
C LYS A 173 9.21 58.58 17.77
N ASP A 174 8.61 57.50 18.30
CA ASP A 174 8.16 57.46 19.70
C ASP A 174 9.33 57.67 20.68
N MET A 175 10.52 57.11 20.37
CA MET A 175 11.71 57.32 21.19
C MET A 175 12.23 58.77 21.15
N ASP A 176 12.23 59.41 19.97
CA ASP A 176 12.61 60.82 19.83
C ASP A 176 11.60 61.75 20.51
N ASP A 177 10.31 61.50 20.36
CA ASP A 177 9.25 62.28 21.02
C ASP A 177 9.35 62.15 22.54
N ARG A 178 9.63 60.95 23.07
CA ARG A 178 9.93 60.75 24.50
C ARG A 178 11.18 61.50 24.94
N ARG A 179 12.23 61.53 24.12
CA ARG A 179 13.48 62.24 24.44
C ARG A 179 13.34 63.76 24.37
N ALA A 180 12.48 64.26 23.50
CA ALA A 180 12.12 65.66 23.41
C ALA A 180 11.20 66.10 24.57
N LEU A 181 10.35 65.20 25.07
CA LEU A 181 9.47 65.45 26.22
C LEU A 181 10.22 65.40 27.55
N PHE A 182 11.31 64.63 27.62
CA PHE A 182 12.23 64.58 28.76
C PHE A 182 13.64 65.01 28.31
N PRO A 183 13.87 66.30 27.98
CA PRO A 183 15.21 66.78 27.78
C PRO A 183 15.97 66.51 29.08
N ALA A 184 17.08 65.77 29.00
CA ALA A 184 17.90 65.48 30.16
C ALA A 184 18.29 66.81 30.82
N GLU A 185 17.65 67.11 31.95
CA GLU A 185 18.17 68.12 32.86
C GLU A 185 19.57 67.69 33.28
N SER A 186 20.45 68.69 33.44
CA SER A 186 21.89 68.64 33.76
C SER A 186 22.80 68.38 32.55
N ASP A 187 23.76 69.26 32.21
CA ASP A 187 24.61 70.03 33.13
C ASP A 187 24.66 71.53 32.86
N GLU A 188 24.31 72.24 33.93
CA GLU A 188 24.74 73.57 34.34
C GLU A 188 26.26 73.55 34.65
N ASP A 189 26.91 74.71 34.53
CA ASP A 189 28.24 75.05 35.09
C ASP A 189 29.53 74.39 34.54
N ARG A 190 30.20 75.08 33.60
CA ARG A 190 31.48 75.80 33.84
C ARG A 190 32.04 76.51 32.60
#